data_AF-A0A927T1N6-F1
#
_entry.id   AF-A0A927T1N6-F1
#
_cell.length_a   1.000
_cell.length_b   1.000
_cell.length_c   1.000
_cell.angle_alpha   90.00
_cell.angle_beta   90.00
_cell.angle_gamma   90.00
#
_symmetry.space_group_name_H-M   'P 1'
#
loop_
_entity.id
_entity.type
_entity.pdbx_description
1 polymer ?
#
loop_
_entity_poly.entity_id
_entity_poly.type
_entity_poly.pdbx_seq_one_letter_code
_entity_poly.pdbx_strand_id
1 'polypeptide(L)'
;MEYQKFIPEGWENNLKSFSKSEVIEAAEKGKIIQGLVTKCDSNYNLYVDLGKDIKGIIPRDEIEAINIDETGFPKPNICTSKVNKIVQFKVKDVNNNDIAILSRKAVGKEALQWLRKELKEGSIVDRNSKKYKTLWCFY
;
A
#
# COMPACT_ATOMS: atom_id res chain seq x y z
N MET A 1 1.44 -22.96 13.46
CA MET A 1 1.67 -22.51 12.07
C MET A 1 1.49 -21.00 12.09
N GLU A 2 2.60 -20.26 12.17
CA GLU A 2 2.56 -18.80 12.14
C GLU A 2 2.15 -18.35 10.74
N TYR A 3 0.95 -17.80 10.66
CA TYR A 3 0.43 -17.20 9.43
C TYR A 3 1.34 -16.03 9.07
N GLN A 4 1.89 -16.05 7.86
CA GLN A 4 2.61 -14.91 7.28
C GLN A 4 1.79 -13.64 7.49
N LYS A 5 2.27 -12.77 8.38
CA LYS A 5 1.59 -11.52 8.74
C LYS A 5 1.51 -10.54 7.57
N PHE A 6 2.33 -10.74 6.55
CA PHE A 6 2.42 -9.89 5.38
C PHE A 6 2.44 -10.71 4.10
N ILE A 7 1.42 -10.56 3.27
CA ILE A 7 1.33 -11.20 1.96
C ILE A 7 1.90 -10.21 0.93
N PRO A 8 2.92 -10.58 0.13
CA PRO A 8 3.48 -9.70 -0.87
C PRO A 8 2.43 -9.29 -1.93
N GLU A 9 2.47 -8.02 -2.34
CA GLU A 9 1.61 -7.46 -3.39
C GLU A 9 1.67 -8.34 -4.66
N GLY A 10 0.53 -8.87 -5.12
CA GLY A 10 0.42 -9.73 -6.30
C GLY A 10 0.33 -11.23 -6.03
N TRP A 11 0.30 -11.67 -4.76
CA TRP A 11 0.09 -13.09 -4.41
C TRP A 11 -1.38 -13.52 -4.49
N GLU A 12 -2.32 -12.61 -4.21
CA GLU A 12 -3.76 -12.82 -4.41
C GLU A 12 -4.33 -11.76 -5.37
N ASN A 13 -4.90 -12.21 -6.49
CA ASN A 13 -5.65 -11.36 -7.43
C ASN A 13 -7.13 -11.22 -7.04
N ASN A 14 -7.49 -11.52 -5.79
CA ASN A 14 -8.87 -11.47 -5.33
C ASN A 14 -9.26 -10.02 -5.02
N LEU A 15 -9.81 -9.34 -6.03
CA LEU A 15 -10.47 -8.05 -5.87
C LEU A 15 -11.78 -8.27 -5.12
N LYS A 16 -11.73 -8.05 -3.81
CA LYS A 16 -12.93 -8.07 -2.98
C LYS A 16 -13.62 -6.71 -3.10
N SER A 17 -14.90 -6.71 -3.46
CA SER A 17 -15.71 -5.50 -3.37
C SER A 17 -16.06 -5.26 -1.90
N PHE A 18 -15.57 -4.16 -1.35
CA PHE A 18 -15.88 -3.72 -0.01
C PHE A 18 -17.13 -2.84 -0.01
N SER A 19 -17.86 -2.86 1.10
CA SER A 19 -18.97 -1.95 1.35
C SER A 19 -18.47 -0.78 2.21
N LYS A 20 -19.15 0.37 2.22
CA LYS A 20 -18.79 1.51 3.09
C LYS A 20 -18.51 1.09 4.54
N SER A 21 -19.38 0.27 5.13
CA SER A 21 -19.22 -0.23 6.49
C SER A 21 -17.96 -1.08 6.68
N GLU A 22 -17.58 -1.89 5.69
CA GLU A 22 -16.36 -2.70 5.74
C GLU A 22 -15.10 -1.82 5.67
N VAL A 23 -15.14 -0.76 4.86
CA VAL A 23 -14.02 0.20 4.74
C VAL A 23 -13.86 1.00 6.03
N ILE A 24 -14.97 1.42 6.65
CA ILE A 24 -14.96 2.10 7.96
C ILE A 24 -14.43 1.16 9.04
N GLU A 25 -14.92 -0.08 9.11
CA GLU A 25 -14.44 -1.07 10.07
C GLU A 25 -12.94 -1.35 9.87
N ALA A 26 -12.49 -1.43 8.61
CA ALA A 26 -11.08 -1.57 8.29
C ALA A 26 -10.25 -0.35 8.71
N ALA A 27 -10.80 0.87 8.64
CA ALA A 27 -10.16 2.08 9.13
C ALA A 27 -10.01 2.03 10.66
N GLU A 28 -11.08 1.69 11.38
CA GLU A 28 -11.09 1.60 12.85
C GLU A 28 -10.15 0.50 13.38
N LYS A 29 -10.17 -0.68 12.74
CA LYS A 29 -9.27 -1.80 13.08
C LYS A 29 -7.86 -1.60 12.52
N GLY A 30 -7.64 -0.60 11.67
CA GLY A 30 -6.37 -0.38 10.97
C GLY A 30 -5.94 -1.57 10.10
N LYS A 31 -6.90 -2.26 9.48
CA LYS A 31 -6.67 -3.44 8.65
C LYS A 31 -6.09 -3.05 7.29
N ILE A 32 -5.19 -3.87 6.78
CA ILE A 32 -4.67 -3.75 5.42
C ILE A 32 -5.71 -4.31 4.45
N ILE A 33 -6.11 -3.49 3.49
CA ILE A 33 -7.02 -3.87 2.41
C ILE A 33 -6.33 -3.69 1.06
N GLN A 34 -6.88 -4.31 0.02
CA GLN A 34 -6.34 -4.23 -1.33
C GLN A 34 -7.41 -3.80 -2.31
N GLY A 35 -7.02 -3.06 -3.34
CA GLY A 35 -7.94 -2.55 -4.34
C GLY A 35 -7.24 -2.23 -5.65
N LEU A 36 -8.03 -2.12 -6.71
CA LEU A 36 -7.54 -1.84 -8.05
C LEU A 36 -7.38 -0.34 -8.25
N VAL A 37 -6.16 0.11 -8.60
CA VAL A 37 -5.96 1.50 -9.00
C VAL A 37 -6.61 1.74 -10.35
N THR A 38 -7.66 2.56 -10.40
CA THR A 38 -8.39 2.89 -11.62
C THR A 38 -7.71 3.97 -12.44
N LYS A 39 -7.22 5.02 -11.78
CA LYS A 39 -6.58 6.15 -12.46
C LYS A 39 -5.60 6.90 -11.59
N CYS A 40 -4.74 7.68 -12.24
CA CYS A 40 -3.89 8.69 -11.62
C CYS A 40 -4.33 10.07 -12.12
N ASP A 41 -4.39 11.05 -11.22
CA ASP A 41 -4.72 12.45 -11.54
C ASP A 41 -3.45 13.29 -11.77
N SER A 42 -3.59 14.53 -12.25
CA SER A 42 -2.47 15.46 -12.52
C SER A 42 -1.63 15.76 -11.30
N ASN A 43 -2.21 15.65 -10.10
CA ASN A 43 -1.52 15.79 -8.82
C ASN A 43 -0.75 14.53 -8.38
N TYR A 44 -0.70 13.49 -9.23
CA TYR A 44 -0.19 12.15 -8.92
C TYR A 44 -0.94 11.44 -7.79
N ASN A 45 -2.20 11.80 -7.58
CA ASN A 45 -3.09 11.09 -6.66
C ASN A 45 -3.61 9.84 -7.38
N LEU A 46 -3.56 8.69 -6.70
CA LEU A 46 -4.06 7.43 -7.23
C LEU A 46 -5.49 7.20 -6.74
N TYR A 47 -6.38 6.90 -7.67
CA TYR A 47 -7.76 6.53 -7.39
C TYR A 47 -7.85 5.02 -7.39
N VAL A 48 -8.47 4.48 -6.37
CA VAL A 48 -8.67 3.05 -6.18
C VAL A 48 -10.16 2.78 -6.15
N ASP A 49 -10.60 1.75 -6.86
CA ASP A 49 -11.96 1.26 -6.73
C ASP A 49 -12.04 0.28 -5.55
N LEU A 50 -12.91 0.58 -4.59
CA LEU A 50 -13.14 -0.25 -3.41
C LEU A 50 -14.45 -1.05 -3.54
N GLY A 51 -15.25 -0.87 -4.59
CA GLY A 51 -16.56 -1.49 -4.82
C GLY A 51 -17.75 -0.70 -4.29
N LYS A 52 -18.99 -1.08 -4.66
CA LYS A 52 -20.28 -0.52 -4.16
C LYS A 52 -20.29 1.01 -3.99
N ASP A 53 -19.91 1.76 -5.02
CA ASP A 53 -19.85 3.23 -5.06
C ASP A 53 -18.83 3.91 -4.13
N ILE A 54 -18.02 3.17 -3.37
CA ILE A 54 -16.95 3.76 -2.56
C ILE A 54 -15.65 3.87 -3.36
N LYS A 55 -15.05 5.07 -3.35
CA LYS A 55 -13.80 5.36 -4.04
C LYS A 55 -12.69 5.59 -3.03
N GLY A 56 -11.54 4.99 -3.28
CA GLY A 56 -10.31 5.25 -2.54
C GLY A 56 -9.47 6.33 -3.23
N ILE A 57 -8.86 7.22 -2.46
CA ILE A 57 -7.85 8.16 -2.95
C ILE A 57 -6.58 7.96 -2.12
N ILE A 58 -5.48 7.64 -2.79
CA ILE A 58 -4.14 7.64 -2.22
C ILE A 58 -3.48 8.94 -2.68
N PRO A 59 -3.30 9.93 -1.79
CA PRO A 59 -2.58 11.15 -2.13
C PRO A 59 -1.11 10.85 -2.39
N ARG A 60 -0.46 11.67 -3.22
CA ARG A 60 0.95 11.47 -3.61
C ARG A 60 1.88 11.19 -2.44
N ASP A 61 1.77 11.94 -1.34
CA ASP A 61 2.60 11.75 -0.13
C ASP A 61 2.47 10.35 0.50
N GLU A 62 1.32 9.69 0.33
CA GLU A 62 1.00 8.42 1.00
C GLU A 62 1.21 7.20 0.09
N ILE A 63 1.81 7.36 -1.10
CA ILE A 63 2.06 6.27 -2.07
C ILE A 63 3.26 5.39 -1.68
N GLU A 64 4.35 6.00 -1.19
CA GLU A 64 5.58 5.33 -0.76
C GLU A 64 6.22 6.04 0.43
N ALA A 65 6.78 5.26 1.36
CA ALA A 65 7.57 5.80 2.47
C ALA A 65 9.06 5.94 2.16
N ILE A 66 9.58 5.15 1.21
CA ILE A 66 11.01 4.85 1.07
C ILE A 66 11.64 5.58 -0.13
N ASN A 67 10.90 5.71 -1.23
CA ASN A 67 11.41 6.26 -2.49
C ASN A 67 10.80 7.65 -2.75
N ILE A 68 11.05 8.56 -1.79
CA ILE A 68 10.65 9.97 -1.85
C ILE A 68 11.81 10.79 -2.44
N ASP A 69 11.50 11.76 -3.30
CA ASP A 69 12.46 12.76 -3.77
C ASP A 69 12.89 13.68 -2.63
N GLU A 70 13.90 14.51 -2.89
CA GLU A 70 14.48 15.54 -2.01
C GLU A 70 13.40 16.46 -1.40
N THR A 71 12.28 16.62 -2.10
CA THR A 71 11.11 17.42 -1.71
C THR A 71 10.12 16.67 -0.81
N GLY A 72 10.39 15.40 -0.46
CA GLY A 72 9.51 14.57 0.39
C GLY A 72 8.36 13.86 -0.35
N PHE A 73 8.31 13.94 -1.68
CA PHE A 73 7.22 13.33 -2.48
C PHE A 73 7.75 12.19 -3.35
N PRO A 74 7.00 11.09 -3.55
CA PRO A 74 7.42 10.04 -4.47
C PRO A 74 7.46 10.51 -5.92
N LYS A 75 8.38 9.91 -6.69
CA LYS A 75 8.57 10.21 -8.12
C LYS A 75 7.29 10.00 -8.92
N PRO A 76 6.95 10.92 -9.84
CA PRO A 76 5.84 10.79 -10.79
C PRO A 76 5.75 9.40 -11.44
N ASN A 77 6.87 8.90 -11.96
CA ASN A 77 6.95 7.61 -12.65
C ASN A 77 6.48 6.43 -11.80
N ILE A 78 6.65 6.48 -10.47
CA ILE A 78 6.21 5.43 -9.55
C ILE A 78 4.69 5.43 -9.41
N CYS A 79 4.08 6.62 -9.44
CA CYS A 79 2.64 6.79 -9.37
C CYS A 79 1.99 6.25 -10.64
N THR A 80 2.47 6.67 -11.81
CA THR A 80 1.95 6.21 -13.11
C THR A 80 2.16 4.71 -13.31
N SER A 81 3.28 4.15 -12.85
CA SER A 81 3.57 2.71 -12.97
C SER A 81 2.66 1.81 -12.11
N LYS A 82 1.93 2.38 -11.14
CA LYS A 82 1.00 1.67 -10.26
C LYS A 82 -0.46 1.79 -10.69
N VAL A 83 -0.74 2.54 -11.76
CA VAL A 83 -2.07 2.58 -12.37
C VAL A 83 -2.42 1.21 -12.95
N ASN A 84 -3.68 0.81 -12.84
CA ASN A 84 -4.18 -0.49 -13.29
C ASN A 84 -3.52 -1.70 -12.61
N LYS A 85 -3.06 -1.52 -11.36
CA LYS A 85 -2.51 -2.60 -10.53
C LYS A 85 -3.26 -2.70 -9.22
N ILE A 86 -3.27 -3.91 -8.67
CA ILE A 86 -3.80 -4.17 -7.33
C ILE A 86 -2.73 -3.73 -6.34
N VAL A 87 -3.09 -2.83 -5.43
CA VAL A 87 -2.21 -2.30 -4.40
C VAL A 87 -2.81 -2.52 -3.02
N GLN A 88 -1.96 -2.77 -2.03
CA GLN A 88 -2.36 -2.86 -0.64
C GLN A 88 -2.22 -1.50 0.04
N PHE A 89 -3.18 -1.13 0.86
CA PHE A 89 -3.23 0.14 1.57
C PHE A 89 -4.05 0.01 2.86
N LYS A 90 -3.86 0.98 3.74
CA LYS A 90 -4.60 1.13 4.99
C LYS A 90 -5.51 2.34 4.86
N VAL A 91 -6.76 2.21 5.29
CA VAL A 91 -7.68 3.34 5.30
C VAL A 91 -7.31 4.23 6.48
N LYS A 92 -7.05 5.51 6.22
CA LYS A 92 -6.79 6.51 7.27
C LYS A 92 -8.05 7.22 7.69
N ASP A 93 -8.89 7.56 6.71
CA ASP A 93 -10.09 8.33 6.93
C ASP A 93 -11.13 8.00 5.85
N VAL A 94 -12.41 8.14 6.16
CA VAL A 94 -13.50 7.96 5.20
C VAL A 94 -14.35 9.22 5.25
N ASN A 95 -14.32 9.97 4.16
CA ASN A 95 -15.10 11.19 4.03
C ASN A 95 -16.58 10.86 3.76
N ASN A 96 -17.46 11.82 4.06
CA ASN A 96 -18.91 11.65 3.95
C ASN A 96 -19.38 11.43 2.49
N ASN A 97 -18.58 11.86 1.51
CA ASN A 97 -18.84 11.72 0.07
C ASN A 97 -18.46 10.35 -0.50
N ASP A 98 -18.40 9.29 0.32
CA ASP A 98 -18.00 7.93 -0.09
C ASP A 98 -16.59 7.88 -0.70
N ILE A 99 -15.71 8.75 -0.18
CA ILE A 99 -14.30 8.83 -0.56
C ILE A 99 -13.44 8.44 0.65
N ALA A 100 -12.74 7.32 0.55
CA ALA A 100 -11.78 6.86 1.53
C ALA A 100 -10.38 7.42 1.24
N ILE A 101 -9.75 8.03 2.23
CA ILE A 101 -8.34 8.43 2.19
C ILE A 101 -7.49 7.23 2.57
N LEU A 102 -6.62 6.84 1.65
CA LEU A 102 -5.86 5.61 1.73
C LEU A 102 -4.36 5.91 1.88
N SER A 103 -3.67 5.06 2.63
CA SER A 103 -2.23 5.15 2.83
C SER A 103 -1.55 3.83 2.57
N ARG A 104 -0.71 3.83 1.53
CA ARG A 104 0.19 2.71 1.22
C ARG A 104 1.51 2.86 1.96
N LYS A 105 1.94 4.09 2.23
CA LYS A 105 3.10 4.44 3.06
C LYS A 105 3.04 3.79 4.44
N ALA A 106 1.88 3.82 5.09
CA ALA A 106 1.67 3.15 6.38
C ALA A 106 1.91 1.64 6.30
N VAL A 107 1.34 0.99 5.28
CA VAL A 107 1.50 -0.46 5.02
C VAL A 107 2.96 -0.82 4.79
N GLY A 108 3.66 -0.08 3.93
CA GLY A 108 5.10 -0.29 3.68
C GLY A 108 5.97 -0.10 4.92
N LYS A 109 5.67 0.92 5.75
CA LYS A 109 6.39 1.18 7.00
C LYS A 109 6.16 0.07 8.03
N GLU A 110 4.94 -0.42 8.14
CA GLU A 110 4.57 -1.53 9.03
C GLU A 110 5.23 -2.84 8.58
N ALA A 111 5.25 -3.12 7.27
CA ALA A 111 5.99 -4.25 6.70
C ALA A 111 7.48 -4.17 6.99
N LEU A 112 8.09 -2.99 6.78
CA LEU A 112 9.52 -2.77 7.01
C LEU A 112 9.85 -2.91 8.49
N GLN A 113 9.01 -2.37 9.38
CA GLN A 113 9.20 -2.51 10.83
C GLN A 113 9.05 -3.97 11.28
N TRP A 114 8.07 -4.69 10.75
CA TRP A 114 7.91 -6.12 11.00
C TRP A 114 9.14 -6.89 10.52
N LEU A 115 9.59 -6.63 9.29
CA LEU A 115 10.80 -7.22 8.72
C LEU A 115 12.01 -6.93 9.61
N ARG A 116 12.20 -5.69 10.08
CA ARG A 116 13.30 -5.31 10.98
C ARG A 116 13.23 -5.97 12.35
N LYS A 117 12.04 -6.32 12.82
CA LYS A 117 11.81 -6.96 14.12
C LYS A 117 12.00 -8.48 14.05
N GLU A 118 11.62 -9.09 12.93
CA GLU A 118 11.73 -10.53 12.67
C GLU A 118 13.14 -10.92 12.19
N LEU A 119 13.81 -10.07 11.41
CA LEU A 119 15.22 -10.25 11.06
C LEU A 119 16.11 -9.91 12.25
N LYS A 120 16.44 -10.92 13.05
CA LYS A 120 17.66 -10.91 13.86
C LYS A 120 18.86 -11.19 12.94
N GLU A 121 20.01 -10.65 13.31
CA GLU A 121 21.29 -10.92 12.64
C GLU A 121 21.50 -12.44 12.50
N GLY A 122 21.54 -12.94 11.25
CA GLY A 122 21.68 -14.38 10.95
C GLY A 122 20.52 -15.03 10.16
N SER A 123 19.42 -14.33 9.89
CA SER A 123 18.30 -14.89 9.10
C SER A 123 18.56 -14.90 7.59
N ILE A 124 18.42 -16.07 6.95
CA ILE A 124 18.48 -16.25 5.49
C ILE A 124 17.13 -15.81 4.90
N VAL A 125 17.12 -14.70 4.17
CA VAL A 125 15.95 -14.28 3.38
C VAL A 125 16.01 -14.90 1.99
N ASP A 126 14.94 -15.59 1.59
CA ASP A 126 14.85 -16.25 0.29
C ASP A 126 14.89 -15.23 -0.87
N ARG A 127 15.74 -15.52 -1.86
CA ARG A 127 16.16 -14.64 -2.96
C ARG A 127 15.07 -14.40 -4.02
N ASN A 128 13.82 -14.80 -3.83
CA ASN A 128 12.78 -14.57 -4.85
C ASN A 128 12.09 -13.21 -4.81
N SER A 129 12.54 -12.32 -3.94
CA SER A 129 11.96 -11.00 -3.77
C SER A 129 12.79 -9.92 -4.48
N LYS A 130 12.62 -9.83 -5.81
CA LYS A 130 13.26 -8.82 -6.71
C LYS A 130 13.20 -7.36 -6.21
N LYS A 131 12.34 -7.03 -5.24
CA LYS A 131 12.12 -5.68 -4.70
C LYS A 131 13.11 -5.24 -3.61
N TYR A 132 13.83 -6.17 -2.97
CA TYR A 132 14.78 -5.82 -1.89
C TYR A 132 16.24 -5.67 -2.35
N LYS A 133 16.54 -5.92 -3.63
CA LYS A 133 17.90 -5.84 -4.17
C LYS A 133 18.49 -4.41 -4.12
N THR A 134 17.66 -3.38 -4.01
CA THR A 134 18.11 -1.98 -4.04
C THR A 134 18.29 -1.36 -2.65
N LEU A 135 17.86 -2.02 -1.58
CA LEU A 135 18.02 -1.52 -0.20
C LEU A 135 19.32 -1.98 0.47
N TRP A 136 20.08 -2.86 -0.17
CA TRP A 136 21.29 -3.49 0.39
C TRP A 136 22.53 -3.21 -0.48
N CYS A 137 22.72 -1.95 -0.84
CA CYS A 137 23.95 -1.50 -1.51
C CYS A 137 24.40 -0.13 -1.00
N PHE A 138 24.40 0.08 0.31
CA PHE A 138 25.15 1.16 0.97
C PHE A 138 25.42 0.76 2.42
N TYR A 139 26.46 -0.03 2.63
CA TYR A 139 27.60 0.31 3.48
C TYR A 139 28.71 -0.72 3.27
#